data_AF-A0A8H5AUP3-F1
#
_entry.id   AF-A0A8H5AUP3-F1
#
_cell.length_a   1.000
_cell.length_b   1.000
_cell.length_c   1.000
_cell.angle_alpha   90.00
_cell.angle_beta   90.00
_cell.angle_gamma   90.00
#
_symmetry.space_group_name_H-M   'P 1'
#
loop_
_entity.id
_entity.type
_entity.pdbx_description
1 polymer ?
#
loop_
_entity_poly.entity_id
_entity_poly.type
_entity_poly.pdbx_seq_one_letter_code
_entity_poly.pdbx_strand_id
1 'polypeptide(L)'
;MYSVTSRWSFQDVARTCRQVPLSTAHDPNLVLVLVGTKADEKASREVSTEEGLALASDLGCQAFYETSAKTGQNVDATIFATVKALRKSAREKRVDLMSPIHMVRGWLKRI
;
A
#
# COMPACT_ATOMS: atom_id res chain seq x y z
N MET A 1 -8.90 0.79 2.91
CA MET A 1 -9.03 2.07 3.63
C MET A 1 -10.03 1.90 4.76
N TYR A 2 -9.85 2.57 5.89
CA TYR A 2 -10.79 2.57 7.02
C TYR A 2 -11.07 4.00 7.49
N SER A 3 -12.03 4.19 8.40
CA SER A 3 -12.29 5.48 9.04
C SER A 3 -11.78 5.48 10.47
N VAL A 4 -11.06 6.54 10.88
CA VAL A 4 -10.51 6.65 12.24
C VAL A 4 -11.61 6.71 13.32
N THR A 5 -12.84 7.02 12.91
CA THR A 5 -14.04 7.07 13.76
C THR A 5 -14.88 5.80 13.69
N SER A 6 -14.34 4.69 13.16
CA SER A 6 -15.05 3.41 13.09
C SER A 6 -14.09 2.24 13.28
N ARG A 7 -14.02 1.71 14.50
CA ARG A 7 -13.29 0.48 14.86
C ARG A 7 -13.72 -0.70 13.99
N TRP A 8 -15.01 -0.79 13.68
CA TRP A 8 -15.55 -1.84 12.81
C TRP A 8 -14.88 -1.82 11.43
N SER A 9 -14.78 -0.64 10.79
CA SER A 9 -14.12 -0.52 9.48
C SER A 9 -12.64 -0.90 9.52
N PHE A 10 -11.95 -0.62 10.63
CA PHE A 10 -10.57 -0.99 10.83
C PHE A 10 -10.39 -2.52 10.95
N GLN A 11 -11.25 -3.17 11.73
CA GLN A 11 -11.26 -4.63 11.87
C GLN A 11 -11.62 -5.33 10.55
N ASP A 12 -12.56 -4.77 9.80
CA ASP A 12 -12.97 -5.30 8.50
C ASP A 12 -11.82 -5.25 7.47
N VAL A 13 -11.07 -4.15 7.41
CA VAL A 13 -9.87 -4.05 6.57
C VAL A 13 -8.83 -5.09 6.98
N ALA A 14 -8.54 -5.22 8.29
CA ALA A 14 -7.58 -6.21 8.77
C ALA A 14 -7.98 -7.64 8.38
N ARG A 15 -9.26 -8.00 8.53
CA ARG A 15 -9.79 -9.31 8.13
C ARG A 15 -9.69 -9.52 6.62
N THR A 16 -10.18 -8.57 5.85
CA THR A 16 -10.25 -8.68 4.39
C THR A 16 -8.86 -8.79 3.77
N CYS A 17 -7.91 -7.97 4.21
CA CYS A 17 -6.54 -8.01 3.72
C CYS A 17 -5.80 -9.32 4.04
N ARG A 18 -6.18 -10.01 5.13
CA ARG A 18 -5.62 -11.34 5.46
C ARG A 18 -6.23 -12.48 4.65
N GLN A 19 -7.45 -12.31 4.14
CA GLN A 19 -8.15 -13.31 3.33
C GLN A 19 -7.77 -13.23 1.85
N VAL A 20 -7.39 -12.05 1.38
CA VAL A 20 -6.90 -11.84 0.01
C VAL A 20 -5.38 -12.08 -0.02
N PRO A 21 -4.82 -12.77 -1.02
CA PRO A 21 -3.37 -12.98 -1.13
C PRO A 21 -2.64 -11.70 -1.55
N LEU A 22 -2.67 -10.68 -0.68
CA LEU A 22 -2.00 -9.40 -0.82
C LEU A 22 -0.54 -9.54 -0.37
N SER A 23 0.25 -10.31 -1.13
CA SER A 23 1.67 -10.48 -0.84
C SER A 23 2.50 -10.01 -2.03
N THR A 24 3.51 -9.19 -1.74
CA THR A 24 4.56 -8.84 -2.71
C THR A 24 5.35 -10.07 -3.17
N ALA A 25 5.28 -11.19 -2.43
CA ALA A 25 5.81 -12.48 -2.87
C ALA A 25 5.00 -13.11 -4.01
N HIS A 26 3.70 -12.82 -4.12
CA HIS A 26 2.82 -13.33 -5.18
C HIS A 26 2.75 -12.39 -6.38
N ASP A 27 2.64 -11.09 -6.12
CA ASP A 27 2.77 -10.06 -7.15
C ASP A 27 3.81 -9.03 -6.74
N PRO A 28 5.03 -9.09 -7.30
CA PRO A 28 6.05 -8.12 -6.97
C PRO A 28 5.71 -6.71 -7.49
N ASN A 29 4.64 -6.52 -8.28
CA ASN A 29 4.15 -5.20 -8.71
C ASN A 29 3.15 -4.60 -7.71
N LEU A 30 2.72 -5.37 -6.71
CA LEU A 30 1.72 -4.91 -5.75
C LEU A 30 2.28 -3.75 -4.93
N VAL A 31 1.59 -2.62 -4.99
CA VAL A 31 1.80 -1.48 -4.10
C VAL A 31 0.62 -1.42 -3.16
N LEU A 32 0.86 -1.73 -1.89
CA LEU A 32 -0.16 -1.72 -0.86
C LEU A 32 0.07 -0.53 0.07
N VAL A 33 -0.95 0.32 0.21
CA VAL A 33 -0.95 1.51 1.07
C VAL A 33 -2.19 1.47 1.94
N LEU A 34 -2.00 1.57 3.26
CA LEU A 34 -3.12 1.67 4.19
C LEU A 34 -3.47 3.14 4.41
N VAL A 35 -4.77 3.46 4.34
CA VAL A 35 -5.27 4.83 4.52
C VAL A 35 -6.36 4.85 5.59
N GLY A 36 -6.12 5.61 6.66
CA GLY A 36 -7.13 6.01 7.64
C GLY A 36 -7.79 7.32 7.22
N THR A 37 -9.11 7.38 7.19
CA THR A 37 -9.88 8.54 6.69
C THR A 37 -10.63 9.23 7.82
N LYS A 38 -11.05 10.49 7.60
CA LYS A 38 -11.71 11.38 8.58
C LYS A 38 -10.78 11.80 9.73
N ALA A 39 -9.50 12.02 9.44
CA ALA A 39 -8.49 12.40 10.43
C ALA A 39 -8.81 13.72 11.18
N ASP A 40 -9.69 14.54 10.62
CA ASP A 40 -10.18 15.78 11.23
C ASP A 40 -11.13 15.56 12.43
N GLU A 41 -11.79 14.41 12.53
CA GLU A 41 -12.75 14.09 13.59
C GLU A 41 -12.08 13.54 14.86
N LYS A 42 -11.19 14.33 15.47
CA LYS A 42 -10.39 13.90 16.63
C LYS A 42 -11.22 13.47 17.85
N ALA A 43 -12.35 14.12 18.09
CA ALA A 43 -13.21 13.84 19.25
C ALA A 43 -13.94 12.49 19.14
N SER A 44 -14.23 12.06 17.91
CA SER A 44 -14.91 10.78 17.62
C SER A 44 -13.93 9.68 17.26
N ARG A 45 -12.62 9.89 17.50
CA ARG A 45 -11.59 8.92 17.13
C ARG A 45 -11.73 7.66 17.97
N GLU A 46 -11.95 6.55 17.29
CA GLU A 46 -11.95 5.22 17.89
C GLU A 46 -10.60 4.53 17.68
N VAL A 47 -9.94 4.76 16.54
CA VAL A 47 -8.68 4.11 16.17
C VAL A 47 -7.52 5.08 16.28
N SER A 48 -6.51 4.71 17.08
CA SER A 48 -5.29 5.51 17.23
C SER A 48 -4.42 5.45 15.96
N THR A 49 -3.56 6.44 15.79
CA THR A 49 -2.61 6.46 14.67
C THR A 49 -1.60 5.32 14.79
N GLU A 50 -1.24 4.94 16.02
CA GLU A 50 -0.35 3.83 16.35
C GLU A 50 -0.95 2.48 15.93
N GLU A 51 -2.25 2.26 16.17
CA GLU A 51 -2.95 1.07 15.67
C GLU A 51 -2.95 1.00 14.14
N GLY A 52 -3.16 2.14 13.48
CA GLY A 52 -3.07 2.24 12.01
C GLY A 52 -1.70 1.86 11.48
N LEU A 53 -0.64 2.40 12.09
CA LEU A 53 0.75 2.09 11.75
C LEU A 53 1.08 0.62 11.99
N ALA A 54 0.66 0.06 13.13
CA ALA A 54 0.87 -1.33 13.47
C ALA A 54 0.19 -2.26 12.45
N LEU A 55 -1.06 -1.98 12.08
CA LEU A 55 -1.77 -2.76 11.06
C LEU A 55 -1.12 -2.64 9.68
N ALA A 56 -0.65 -1.45 9.30
CA ALA A 56 0.08 -1.27 8.06
C ALA A 56 1.33 -2.15 8.00
N SER A 57 2.09 -2.22 9.11
CA SER A 57 3.26 -3.09 9.22
C SER A 57 2.90 -4.57 9.15
N ASP A 58 1.85 -4.99 9.88
CA ASP A 58 1.37 -6.40 9.90
C ASP A 58 0.94 -6.87 8.52
N LEU A 59 0.27 -6.01 7.76
CA LEU A 59 -0.20 -6.31 6.40
C LEU A 59 0.89 -6.15 5.33
N GLY A 60 2.11 -5.76 5.68
CA GLY A 60 3.19 -5.52 4.72
C GLY A 60 2.94 -4.32 3.79
N CYS A 61 2.15 -3.33 4.24
CA CYS A 61 1.94 -2.10 3.51
C CYS A 61 3.23 -1.30 3.39
N GLN A 62 3.49 -0.71 2.22
CA GLN A 62 4.67 0.10 1.95
C GLN A 62 4.58 1.49 2.56
N ALA A 63 3.35 1.95 2.83
CA ALA A 63 3.09 3.24 3.46
C ALA A 63 1.75 3.24 4.21
N PHE A 64 1.65 4.17 5.14
CA PHE A 64 0.42 4.50 5.88
C PHE A 64 0.19 6.01 5.87
N TYR A 65 -1.06 6.42 5.66
CA TYR A 65 -1.47 7.82 5.72
C TYR A 65 -2.81 7.97 6.45
N GLU A 66 -2.95 9.06 7.20
CA GLU A 66 -4.25 9.54 7.64
C GLU A 66 -4.67 10.75 6.81
N THR A 67 -5.90 10.74 6.29
CA THR A 67 -6.43 11.77 5.41
C THR A 67 -7.77 12.32 5.91
N SER A 68 -8.09 13.53 5.47
CA SER A 68 -9.43 14.10 5.59
C SER A 68 -9.92 14.54 4.22
N ALA A 69 -10.99 13.91 3.74
CA ALA A 69 -11.68 14.38 2.55
C ALA A 69 -12.36 15.74 2.78
N LYS A 70 -12.71 16.07 4.04
CA LYS A 70 -13.37 17.32 4.41
C LYS A 70 -12.43 18.51 4.34
N THR A 71 -11.21 18.37 4.86
CA THR A 71 -10.23 19.47 4.93
C THR A 71 -9.19 19.42 3.81
N GLY A 72 -9.15 18.34 3.03
CA GLY A 72 -8.11 18.08 2.04
C GLY A 72 -6.80 17.58 2.64
N GLN A 73 -6.72 17.40 3.96
CA GLN A 73 -5.50 16.96 4.64
C GLN A 73 -4.99 15.64 4.05
N ASN A 74 -3.72 15.66 3.61
CA ASN A 74 -2.96 14.51 3.11
C ASN A 74 -3.57 13.77 1.89
N VAL A 75 -4.65 14.26 1.28
CA VAL A 75 -5.29 13.60 0.13
C VAL A 75 -4.31 13.54 -1.05
N ASP A 76 -3.81 14.69 -1.47
CA ASP A 76 -2.87 14.78 -2.59
C ASP A 76 -1.56 14.05 -2.29
N ALA A 77 -1.01 14.23 -1.09
CA ALA A 77 0.22 13.57 -0.67
C ALA A 77 0.11 12.04 -0.77
N THR A 78 -1.01 11.46 -0.34
CA THR A 78 -1.27 10.02 -0.41
C THR A 78 -1.33 9.54 -1.86
N ILE A 79 -2.01 10.27 -2.73
CA ILE A 79 -2.13 9.93 -4.16
C ILE A 79 -0.75 10.01 -4.84
N PHE A 80 -0.04 11.13 -4.67
CA PHE A 80 1.28 11.32 -5.26
C PHE A 80 2.29 10.27 -4.78
N ALA A 81 2.30 9.95 -3.49
CA ALA A 81 3.17 8.92 -2.94
C ALA A 81 2.88 7.54 -3.54
N THR A 82 1.60 7.18 -3.66
CA THR A 82 1.16 5.90 -4.25
C THR A 82 1.58 5.79 -5.71
N VAL A 83 1.34 6.84 -6.52
CA VAL A 83 1.75 6.88 -7.93
C VAL A 83 3.28 6.80 -8.07
N LYS A 84 4.02 7.46 -7.17
CA LYS A 84 5.48 7.42 -7.15
C LYS A 84 6.00 6.02 -6.83
N ALA A 85 5.41 5.32 -5.87
CA ALA A 85 5.74 3.94 -5.51
C ALA A 85 5.47 2.98 -6.68
N LEU A 86 4.30 3.09 -7.32
CA LEU A 86 3.94 2.31 -8.52
C LEU A 86 4.97 2.50 -9.64
N ARG A 87 5.33 3.75 -9.94
CA ARG A 87 6.34 4.08 -10.97
C ARG A 87 7.73 3.55 -10.62
N LYS A 88 8.10 3.53 -9.34
CA LYS A 88 9.39 3.01 -8.88
C LYS A 88 9.45 1.49 -9.09
N SER A 89 8.42 0.76 -8.64
CA SER A 89 8.31 -0.70 -8.84
C SER A 89 8.38 -1.09 -10.32
N ALA A 90 7.72 -0.34 -11.21
CA ALA A 90 7.80 -0.58 -12.66
C ALA A 90 9.18 -0.35 -13.28
N ARG A 91 9.95 0.64 -12.77
CA ARG A 91 11.28 0.97 -13.30
C ARG A 91 12.35 -0.02 -12.86
N GLU A 92 12.38 -0.39 -11.59
CA GLU A 92 13.37 -1.33 -11.04
C GLU A 92 13.34 -2.67 -11.78
N LYS A 93 12.16 -3.09 -12.25
CA LYS A 93 12.01 -4.28 -13.07
C LYS A 93 12.43 -4.13 -14.53
N ARG A 94 12.28 -2.95 -15.16
CA ARG A 94 12.84 -2.72 -16.50
C ARG A 94 14.36 -2.88 -16.51
N VAL A 95 15.01 -2.52 -15.40
CA VAL A 95 16.47 -2.70 -15.24
C VAL A 95 16.80 -4.19 -15.08
N ASP A 96 16.03 -4.94 -14.28
CA ASP A 96 16.27 -6.39 -14.08
C ASP A 96 15.99 -7.25 -15.32
N LEU A 97 14.96 -6.91 -16.12
CA LEU A 97 14.66 -7.57 -17.40
C LEU A 97 15.72 -7.30 -18.47
N MET A 98 16.42 -6.17 -18.38
CA MET A 98 17.53 -5.79 -19.27
C MET A 98 18.90 -6.25 -18.74
N SER A 99 18.94 -7.02 -17.64
CA SER A 99 20.17 -7.63 -17.14
C SER A 99 20.73 -8.62 -18.18
N PRO A 100 22.05 -8.59 -18.47
CA PRO A 100 22.68 -9.53 -19.41
C PRO A 100 22.39 -11.01 -19.09
N ILE A 101 22.23 -11.34 -17.80
CA ILE A 101 21.98 -12.70 -17.30
C ILE A 101 20.59 -13.22 -17.70
N HIS A 102 19.57 -12.35 -17.78
CA HIS A 102 18.21 -12.73 -18.19
C HIS A 102 18.06 -12.78 -19.73
N MET A 103 18.78 -11.93 -20.46
CA MET A 103 18.78 -11.90 -21.93
C MET A 103 19.34 -13.20 -22.54
N VAL A 104 20.43 -13.73 -21.97
CA VAL A 104 21.07 -14.99 -22.41
C VAL A 104 20.17 -16.20 -22.14
N ARG A 105 19.49 -16.24 -20.99
CA ARG A 105 18.52 -17.30 -20.63
C ARG A 105 17.28 -17.32 -21.54
N GLY A 106 16.85 -16.17 -22.04
CA GLY A 106 15.74 -16.06 -22.99
C GLY A 106 16.10 -16.52 -24.41
N TRP A 107 17.36 -16.32 -24.82
CA TRP A 107 17.87 -16.75 -26.13
C TRP A 107 18.10 -18.28 -26.19
N LEU A 108 18.68 -18.85 -25.13
CA LEU A 108 18.95 -20.29 -24.99
C LEU A 108 17.70 -21.18 -24.92
N LYS A 109 16.53 -20.63 -24.58
CA LYS A 109 15.26 -21.38 -24.59
C LYS A 109 14.55 -21.34 -25.95
N ARG A 110 15.11 -20.65 -26.95
CA ARG A 110 14.55 -20.50 -28.31
C ARG A 110 15.42 -21.12 -29.40
N ILE A 111 16.50 -21.80 -29.02
CA ILE A 111 17.32 -22.71 -29.85
C ILE A 111 17.14 -24.12 -29.33
#